data_AF-A0A2A4UDA3-F1
#
_entry.id   AF-A0A2A4UDA3-F1
#
_cell.length_a   1.000
_cell.length_b   1.000
_cell.length_c   1.000
_cell.angle_alpha   90.00
_cell.angle_beta   90.00
_cell.angle_gamma   90.00
#
_symmetry.space_group_name_H-M   'P 1'
#
loop_
_entity.id
_entity.type
_entity.pdbx_description
1 polymer ?
#
loop_
_entity_poly.entity_id
_entity_poly.type
_entity_poly.pdbx_seq_one_letter_code
_entity_poly.pdbx_strand_id
1 'polypeptide(L)' 'MLKKISSSSWGRALLTGDASHTRWGFENQVIPGWSEDNKQAKETLHKLTSFSQQNPDIRVLLGHQR' A
#
# COMPACT_ATOMS: atom_id res chain seq x y z
N MET A 1 9.40 11.51 -20.93
CA MET A 1 8.10 12.02 -20.44
C MET A 1 7.91 11.53 -19.01
N LEU A 2 8.34 12.31 -18.01
CA LEU A 2 8.21 11.93 -16.59
C LEU A 2 6.84 12.39 -16.09
N LYS A 3 5.99 11.44 -15.67
CA LYS A 3 4.65 11.72 -15.12
C LYS A 3 4.80 12.57 -13.86
N LYS A 4 4.15 13.74 -13.88
CA LYS A 4 4.12 14.73 -12.79
C LYS A 4 3.40 14.10 -11.58
N ILE A 5 4.16 13.79 -10.53
CA ILE A 5 3.58 13.41 -9.23
C ILE A 5 3.01 14.70 -8.62
N SER A 6 1.70 14.71 -8.37
CA SER A 6 0.99 15.84 -7.75
C SER A 6 1.58 16.13 -6.35
N SER A 7 2.29 17.24 -6.20
CA SER A 7 2.77 17.74 -4.90
C SER A 7 1.60 18.39 -4.13
N SER A 8 0.86 17.58 -3.37
CA SER A 8 -0.01 18.14 -2.32
C SER A 8 0.86 18.62 -1.15
N SER A 9 0.39 19.59 -0.37
CA SER A 9 1.08 20.08 0.85
C SER A 9 1.30 19.00 1.93
N TRP A 10 0.78 17.80 1.73
CA TRP A 10 0.77 16.68 2.67
C TRP A 10 1.90 15.66 2.44
N GLY A 11 2.81 15.94 1.51
CA GLY A 11 3.87 15.00 1.12
C GLY A 11 3.38 13.89 0.19
N ARG A 12 4.24 12.90 -0.05
CA ARG A 12 3.92 11.72 -0.89
C ARG A 12 3.16 10.70 -0.05
N ALA A 13 2.09 10.15 -0.61
CA ALA A 13 1.31 9.10 0.02
C ALA A 13 1.22 7.85 -0.87
N LEU A 14 1.29 6.68 -0.25
CA LEU A 14 0.95 5.39 -0.84
C LEU A 14 -0.44 4.99 -0.38
N LEU A 15 -1.40 4.96 -1.32
CA LEU A 15 -2.75 4.47 -1.08
C LEU A 15 -2.77 2.96 -1.35
N THR A 16 -3.10 2.14 -0.35
CA THR A 16 -3.18 0.68 -0.54
C THR A 16 -4.57 0.20 -0.96
N GLY A 17 -5.62 0.98 -0.64
CA GLY A 17 -7.01 0.57 -0.86
C GLY A 17 -7.30 -0.81 -0.26
N ASP A 18 -8.08 -1.61 -0.99
CA ASP A 18 -8.48 -2.96 -0.55
C ASP A 18 -7.33 -3.97 -0.57
N ALA A 19 -6.17 -3.65 -1.15
CA ALA A 19 -5.00 -4.53 -1.07
C ALA A 19 -4.49 -4.68 0.37
N SER A 20 -4.80 -3.73 1.27
CA SER A 20 -4.57 -3.87 2.70
C SER A 20 -5.47 -2.96 3.52
N HIS A 21 -6.25 -3.55 4.44
CA HIS A 21 -7.23 -2.84 5.25
C HIS A 21 -6.65 -2.22 6.53
N THR A 22 -5.63 -2.84 7.12
CA THR A 22 -5.09 -2.47 8.43
C THR A 22 -3.56 -2.45 8.44
N ARG A 23 -2.97 -1.68 9.36
CA ARG A 23 -1.53 -1.53 9.53
C ARG A 23 -0.91 -2.87 9.87
N TRP A 24 -1.54 -3.59 10.80
CA TRP A 24 -1.08 -4.91 11.20
C TRP A 24 -1.07 -5.87 10.01
N GLY A 25 -2.13 -5.89 9.19
CA GLY A 25 -2.18 -6.76 8.02
C GLY A 25 -1.11 -6.39 6.98
N PHE A 26 -0.88 -5.10 6.75
CA PHE A 26 0.18 -4.61 5.88
C PHE A 26 1.57 -5.06 6.34
N GLU A 27 1.90 -4.81 7.60
CA GLU A 27 3.21 -5.13 8.18
C GLU A 27 3.47 -6.63 8.30
N ASN A 28 2.42 -7.44 8.50
CA ASN A 28 2.51 -8.89 8.65
C ASN A 28 2.20 -9.67 7.37
N GLN A 29 2.11 -9.00 6.22
CA GLN A 29 1.84 -9.65 4.91
C GLN A 29 0.53 -10.45 4.88
N VAL A 30 -0.50 -9.98 5.58
CA VAL A 30 -1.83 -10.60 5.59
C VAL A 30 -2.68 -9.98 4.48
N ILE A 31 -3.02 -10.81 3.50
CA ILE A 31 -3.91 -10.43 2.39
C ILE A 31 -5.34 -10.21 2.89
N PRO A 32 -6.19 -9.52 2.11
CA PRO A 32 -7.61 -9.39 2.42
C PRO A 32 -8.31 -10.75 2.53
N GLY A 33 -9.38 -10.81 3.31
CA GLY A 33 -10.13 -12.05 3.51
C GLY A 33 -10.78 -12.59 2.23
N TRP A 34 -11.01 -11.74 1.23
CA TRP A 34 -11.45 -12.11 -0.10
C TRP A 34 -10.54 -11.49 -1.16
N SER A 35 -10.19 -12.27 -2.18
CA SER A 35 -9.48 -11.84 -3.38
C SER A 35 -9.83 -12.80 -4.51
N GLU A 36 -9.96 -12.28 -5.73
CA GLU A 36 -10.19 -13.13 -6.92
C GLU A 36 -9.00 -14.05 -7.20
N ASP A 37 -7.79 -13.55 -6.97
CA ASP A 37 -6.53 -14.29 -7.06
C ASP A 37 -5.66 -14.02 -5.82
N ASN A 38 -5.57 -15.02 -4.95
CA ASN A 38 -4.77 -14.94 -3.72
C ASN A 38 -3.26 -14.81 -3.98
N LYS A 39 -2.76 -15.37 -5.09
CA LYS A 39 -1.34 -15.25 -5.45
C LYS A 39 -1.04 -13.82 -5.87
N GLN A 40 -1.89 -13.25 -6.73
CA GLN A 40 -1.77 -11.86 -7.13
C GLN A 40 -1.92 -10.89 -5.94
N ALA A 41 -2.85 -11.16 -5.02
CA ALA A 41 -3.02 -10.36 -3.81
C ALA A 41 -1.74 -10.36 -2.95
N LYS A 42 -1.12 -11.52 -2.76
CA LYS A 42 0.14 -11.66 -2.02
C LYS A 42 1.29 -10.93 -2.71
N GLU A 43 1.44 -11.09 -4.02
CA GLU A 43 2.47 -10.39 -4.79
C GLU A 43 2.29 -8.87 -4.76
N THR A 44 1.04 -8.40 -4.83
CA THR A 44 0.70 -6.98 -4.73
C THR A 44 1.05 -6.44 -3.36
N LEU A 45 0.64 -7.11 -2.29
CA LEU A 45 0.95 -6.70 -0.92
C LEU A 45 2.46 -6.64 -0.68
N HIS A 46 3.21 -7.63 -1.17
CA HIS A 46 4.67 -7.64 -1.10
C HIS A 46 5.32 -6.44 -1.82
N LYS A 47 4.83 -6.09 -3.02
CA LYS A 47 5.32 -4.92 -3.77
C LYS A 47 5.05 -3.62 -3.01
N LEU A 48 3.86 -3.47 -2.43
CA LEU A 48 3.47 -2.29 -1.67
C LEU A 48 4.33 -2.11 -0.41
N THR A 49 4.54 -3.19 0.36
CA THR A 49 5.40 -3.12 1.55
C THR A 49 6.86 -2.85 1.19
N SER A 50 7.39 -3.51 0.16
CA SER A 50 8.76 -3.25 -0.32
C SER A 50 8.94 -1.80 -0.75
N PHE A 51 7.99 -1.25 -1.49
CA PHE A 51 8.02 0.15 -1.92
C PHE A 51 8.01 1.11 -0.71
N SER A 52 7.19 0.83 0.30
CA SER A 52 7.15 1.62 1.53
C SER A 52 8.46 1.55 2.32
N GLN A 53 9.11 0.39 2.38
CA GLN A 53 10.39 0.23 3.07
C GLN A 53 11.52 0.98 2.34
N GLN A 54 11.48 1.01 1.01
CA GLN A 54 12.47 1.73 0.19
C GLN A 54 12.26 3.24 0.18
N ASN A 55 11.09 3.74 0.59
CA ASN A 55 10.76 5.16 0.60
C ASN A 55 10.18 5.56 1.97
N PRO A 56 11.01 5.64 3.03
CA PRO A 56 10.52 5.86 4.40
C PRO A 56 9.83 7.21 4.62
N ASP A 57 9.96 8.16 3.70
CA ASP A 57 9.31 9.45 3.73
C ASP A 57 7.87 9.44 3.15
N ILE A 58 7.41 8.31 2.60
CA ILE A 58 6.03 8.18 2.12
C ILE A 58 5.09 7.84 3.28
N ARG A 59 3.95 8.50 3.32
CA ARG A 59 2.87 8.13 4.23
C ARG A 59 2.05 6.99 3.63
N VAL A 60 1.92 5.88 4.33
CA VAL A 60 1.03 4.78 3.91
C VAL A 60 -0.38 5.05 4.44
N LEU A 61 -1.36 5.07 3.53
CA LEU A 61 -2.78 5.20 3.85
C LEU A 61 -3.49 3.89 3.49
N LEU A 62 -4.06 3.25 4.51
CA LEU A 62 -4.64 1.91 4.45
C LEU A 62 -6.14 1.99 4.21
N GLY A 63 -6.73 0.96 3.58
CA GLY A 63 -8.11 1.03 3.08
C GLY A 63 -9.15 1.31 4.17
N HIS A 64 -9.08 0.61 5.32
CA HIS A 64 -10.11 0.68 6.37
C HIS A 64 -9.57 1.22 7.70
N GLN A 65 -8.36 1.80 7.71
CA GLN A 65 -7.79 2.37 8.92
C GLN A 65 -8.12 3.86 9.01
N ARG A 66 -8.72 4.25 10.12
CA ARG A 66 -8.94 5.66 10.49
C ARG A 66 -7.67 6.28 11.09
#